data_AF-A0A1W2TIN9-F1
#
_entry.id   AF-A0A1W2TIN9-F1
#
_cell.length_a   1.000
_cell.length_b   1.000
_cell.length_c   1.000
_cell.angle_alpha   90.00
_cell.angle_beta   90.00
_cell.angle_gamma   90.00
#
_symmetry.space_group_name_H-M   'P 1'
#
loop_
_entity.id
_entity.type
_entity.pdbx_description
1 polymer ?
#
loop_
_entity_poly.entity_id
_entity_poly.type
_entity_poly.pdbx_seq_one_letter_code
_entity_poly.pdbx_strand_id
1 'polypeptide(L)'
;MPMSDLFRFSNPIASGPRQGPTEASYAPNPHRIGQNFLKTLVDPSNANIDIVAVHGLNPLNKQSHAEDTWTSEGHLWLSEFLPKRVPQARICLFGYNSNVAFGSSAAGVREQGENILNHLEQIRADNPYRPLMFICHSLGGLIIKRALVHAKADATYNKIWRSTFGLVFFATPQQGGNHTGFGDVLASIARCVSRSPANTFMAALKGNSTFLSTITDDFRQMLEDFQILSFYETRPLGSLGIVVDRKSALLGLPGTRERQIPIDADHRGICKFASSEDPRYRLVEDNIAQMVMNVTSPASHQRGNDEEELSDDAGNTSHITGEDNAINQAGHTNESITNGNGNRTDQFGHRNKCQVDGMSNTTTQVSLEATGVLLLGLKLILDRWAASGKDIT
;
A
#
# COMPACT_ATOMS: atom_id res chain seq x y z
N MET A 1 -34.10 58.47 34.78
CA MET A 1 -35.29 58.99 34.07
C MET A 1 -35.34 60.51 34.26
N PRO A 2 -35.83 61.34 33.32
CA PRO A 2 -36.23 61.06 31.92
C PRO A 2 -35.93 62.20 30.89
N MET A 3 -36.44 62.01 29.65
CA MET A 3 -36.97 63.01 28.67
C MET A 3 -35.96 63.93 27.94
N SER A 4 -35.66 63.71 26.65
CA SER A 4 -36.42 64.00 25.40
C SER A 4 -36.22 65.44 24.88
N ASP A 5 -35.75 65.57 23.62
CA ASP A 5 -36.20 66.52 22.57
C ASP A 5 -35.12 66.58 21.46
N LEU A 6 -35.33 66.14 20.21
CA LEU A 6 -36.23 66.55 19.11
C LEU A 6 -35.66 67.63 18.16
N PHE A 7 -35.76 67.31 16.86
CA PHE A 7 -35.81 68.16 15.65
C PHE A 7 -34.48 68.73 15.09
N ARG A 8 -34.20 68.87 13.77
CA ARG A 8 -35.06 69.00 12.56
C ARG A 8 -34.23 69.04 11.24
N PHE A 9 -34.92 68.82 10.09
CA PHE A 9 -34.65 69.25 8.68
C PHE A 9 -33.55 68.56 7.84
N SER A 10 -33.67 68.25 6.52
CA SER A 10 -34.68 68.44 5.46
C SER A 10 -34.40 67.52 4.24
N ASN A 11 -35.43 67.24 3.43
CA ASN A 11 -35.48 66.53 2.13
C ASN A 11 -34.78 67.33 0.99
N PRO A 12 -34.44 66.76 -0.21
CA PRO A 12 -35.43 66.15 -1.12
C PRO A 12 -34.98 64.96 -2.01
N ILE A 13 -36.02 64.27 -2.51
CA ILE A 13 -36.01 63.20 -3.52
C ILE A 13 -35.93 63.83 -4.92
N ALA A 14 -35.02 63.33 -5.77
CA ALA A 14 -35.05 63.53 -7.22
C ALA A 14 -34.96 62.17 -7.93
N SER A 15 -35.93 61.92 -8.79
CA SER A 15 -36.15 60.72 -9.59
C SER A 15 -35.26 60.67 -10.84
N GLY A 16 -34.49 59.59 -10.99
CA GLY A 16 -33.81 59.16 -12.21
C GLY A 16 -34.23 57.73 -12.60
N PRO A 17 -34.09 57.32 -13.88
CA PRO A 17 -34.81 56.18 -14.45
C PRO A 17 -34.30 54.81 -13.99
N ARG A 18 -35.23 53.84 -13.93
CA ARG A 18 -34.97 52.42 -13.62
C ARG A 18 -33.90 51.84 -14.54
N GLN A 19 -32.78 51.41 -13.97
CA GLN A 19 -31.95 50.35 -14.54
C GLN A 19 -32.28 49.04 -13.81
N GLY A 20 -32.46 47.96 -14.57
CA GLY A 20 -32.73 46.62 -14.05
C GLY A 20 -31.61 46.13 -13.12
N PRO A 21 -31.81 45.02 -12.39
CA PRO A 21 -30.83 44.53 -11.45
C PRO A 21 -29.51 44.28 -12.19
N THR A 22 -28.50 45.09 -11.87
CA THR A 22 -27.10 44.81 -12.22
C THR A 22 -26.76 43.45 -11.66
N GLU A 23 -26.13 42.61 -12.49
CA GLU A 23 -25.51 41.34 -12.12
C GLU A 23 -24.57 41.55 -10.92
N ALA A 24 -25.12 41.50 -9.71
CA ALA A 24 -24.36 41.30 -8.50
C ALA A 24 -23.82 39.88 -8.61
N SER A 25 -22.54 39.81 -8.95
CA SER A 25 -21.68 38.65 -8.95
C SER A 25 -22.20 37.58 -7.98
N TYR A 26 -22.61 36.46 -8.54
CA TYR A 26 -22.74 35.20 -7.81
C TYR A 26 -21.32 34.82 -7.36
N ALA A 27 -20.85 35.42 -6.27
CA ALA A 27 -19.59 35.07 -5.64
C ALA A 27 -19.91 33.97 -4.62
N PRO A 28 -19.60 32.69 -4.91
CA PRO A 28 -19.72 31.66 -3.91
C PRO A 28 -18.71 31.94 -2.79
N ASN A 29 -19.23 32.07 -1.57
CA ASN A 29 -18.49 32.21 -0.33
C ASN A 29 -17.56 30.98 -0.13
N PRO A 30 -16.22 31.13 -0.09
CA PRO A 30 -15.30 30.01 -0.19
C PRO A 30 -15.00 29.41 1.19
N HIS A 31 -15.94 28.63 1.72
CA HIS A 31 -15.56 27.48 2.54
C HIS A 31 -14.94 26.42 1.62
N ARG A 32 -13.73 26.67 1.07
CA ARG A 32 -12.96 25.65 0.34
C ARG A 32 -12.38 24.67 1.35
N ILE A 33 -13.14 23.61 1.60
CA ILE A 33 -12.67 22.36 2.21
C ILE A 33 -11.43 21.90 1.42
N GLY A 34 -10.33 21.62 2.13
CA GLY A 34 -9.02 21.29 1.53
C GLY A 34 -9.14 20.19 0.49
N GLN A 35 -8.79 20.51 -0.75
CA GLN A 35 -8.87 19.59 -1.89
C GLN A 35 -7.87 18.44 -1.70
N ASN A 36 -8.31 17.22 -1.98
CA ASN A 36 -7.40 16.11 -2.22
C ASN A 36 -6.65 16.38 -3.53
N PHE A 37 -5.36 16.12 -3.57
CA PHE A 37 -4.54 16.37 -4.74
C PHE A 37 -3.39 15.37 -4.86
N LEU A 38 -2.90 15.18 -6.08
CA LEU A 38 -1.62 14.52 -6.35
C LEU A 38 -0.73 15.51 -7.10
N LYS A 39 0.27 16.06 -6.41
CA LYS A 39 1.18 17.07 -6.95
C LYS A 39 2.46 16.39 -7.41
N THR A 40 2.80 16.53 -8.69
CA THR A 40 4.10 16.10 -9.20
C THR A 40 5.18 17.07 -8.70
N LEU A 41 6.18 16.55 -7.98
CA LEU A 41 7.33 17.30 -7.49
C LEU A 41 8.50 17.23 -8.47
N VAL A 42 8.70 16.06 -9.09
CA VAL A 42 9.79 15.77 -10.02
C VAL A 42 9.25 14.88 -11.13
N ASP A 43 9.51 15.23 -12.39
CA ASP A 43 9.02 14.48 -13.56
C ASP A 43 10.09 14.40 -14.66
N PRO A 44 11.02 13.44 -14.57
CA PRO A 44 12.03 13.26 -15.60
C PRO A 44 11.39 12.67 -16.87
N SER A 45 11.78 13.16 -18.05
CA SER A 45 11.22 12.70 -19.33
C SER A 45 11.47 11.21 -19.61
N ASN A 46 12.51 10.63 -19.00
CA ASN A 46 12.86 9.21 -19.06
C ASN A 46 12.45 8.45 -17.78
N ALA A 47 11.36 8.87 -17.12
CA ALA A 47 10.88 8.24 -15.90
C ALA A 47 10.59 6.74 -16.09
N ASN A 48 11.20 5.90 -15.26
CA ASN A 48 11.02 4.43 -15.27
C ASN A 48 10.40 3.88 -13.99
N ILE A 49 10.09 4.75 -13.01
CA ILE A 49 9.42 4.42 -11.75
C ILE A 49 8.62 5.63 -11.27
N ASP A 50 7.49 5.37 -10.62
CA ASP A 50 6.74 6.37 -9.86
C ASP A 50 6.91 6.17 -8.36
N ILE A 51 7.19 7.26 -7.63
CA ILE A 51 7.28 7.29 -6.17
C ILE A 51 6.23 8.27 -5.65
N VAL A 52 5.36 7.82 -4.75
CA VAL A 52 4.26 8.62 -4.22
C VAL A 52 4.38 8.76 -2.71
N ALA A 53 4.62 9.99 -2.26
CA ALA A 53 4.71 10.33 -0.84
C ALA A 53 3.32 10.67 -0.27
N VAL A 54 3.01 10.11 0.91
CA VAL A 54 1.70 10.23 1.57
C VAL A 54 1.87 10.62 3.03
N HIS A 55 1.37 11.81 3.38
CA HIS A 55 1.53 12.36 4.71
C HIS A 55 0.65 11.70 5.78
N GLY A 56 0.98 11.95 7.05
CA GLY A 56 0.23 11.49 8.21
C GLY A 56 -0.91 12.44 8.63
N LEU A 57 -1.36 12.29 9.87
CA LEU A 57 -2.43 13.11 10.46
C LEU A 57 -2.12 14.61 10.47
N ASN A 58 -3.12 15.41 10.08
CA ASN A 58 -3.18 16.88 10.05
C ASN A 58 -4.33 17.41 10.94
N PRO A 59 -4.32 17.16 12.27
CA PRO A 59 -5.37 17.63 13.18
C PRO A 59 -5.59 19.14 13.14
N LEU A 60 -4.57 19.91 12.73
CA LEU A 60 -4.62 21.37 12.66
C LEU A 60 -5.15 21.89 11.30
N ASN A 61 -5.50 21.02 10.35
CA ASN A 61 -5.96 21.40 9.00
C ASN A 61 -5.04 22.41 8.30
N LYS A 62 -3.72 22.28 8.48
CA LYS A 62 -2.75 23.14 7.80
C LYS A 62 -2.74 22.80 6.31
N GLN A 63 -2.90 23.80 5.44
CA GLN A 63 -2.93 23.60 4.00
C GLN A 63 -1.60 23.04 3.45
N SER A 64 -0.47 23.46 4.02
CA SER A 64 0.88 23.02 3.67
C SER A 64 1.29 21.67 4.28
N HIS A 65 0.42 21.02 5.06
CA HIS A 65 0.81 19.85 5.87
C HIS A 65 1.43 18.70 5.06
N ALA A 66 0.95 18.50 3.83
CA ALA A 66 1.50 17.49 2.93
C ALA A 66 2.99 17.74 2.67
N GLU A 67 3.39 18.98 2.37
CA GLU A 67 4.79 19.37 2.12
C GLU A 67 5.57 19.47 3.43
N ASP A 68 4.97 20.09 4.46
CA ASP A 68 5.58 20.28 5.78
C ASP A 68 5.99 18.95 6.42
N THR A 69 5.25 17.86 6.16
CA THR A 69 5.57 16.52 6.67
C THR A 69 6.97 16.08 6.27
N TRP A 70 7.40 16.43 5.06
CA TRP A 70 8.67 16.03 4.46
C TRP A 70 9.69 17.17 4.41
N THR A 71 9.38 18.32 5.03
CA THR A 71 10.23 19.51 5.00
C THR A 71 10.91 19.74 6.35
N SER A 72 12.22 20.03 6.30
CA SER A 72 13.01 20.47 7.46
C SER A 72 13.88 21.65 7.06
N GLU A 73 13.88 22.72 7.87
CA GLU A 73 14.71 23.90 7.62
C GLU A 73 14.57 24.49 6.20
N GLY A 74 13.37 24.38 5.62
CA GLY A 74 13.08 24.85 4.26
C GLY A 74 13.42 23.87 3.13
N HIS A 75 14.01 22.71 3.46
CA HIS A 75 14.38 21.68 2.49
C HIS A 75 13.33 20.57 2.40
N LEU A 76 12.74 20.41 1.21
CA LEU A 76 11.87 19.30 0.85
C LEU A 76 12.71 18.19 0.20
N TRP A 77 13.19 17.25 1.01
CA TRP A 77 14.16 16.23 0.56
C TRP A 77 13.65 15.36 -0.60
N LEU A 78 12.32 15.17 -0.71
CA LEU A 78 11.68 14.42 -1.79
C LEU A 78 11.96 15.02 -3.17
N SER A 79 12.06 16.36 -3.29
CA SER A 79 12.35 17.05 -4.54
C SER A 79 13.80 17.53 -4.66
N GLU A 80 14.48 17.74 -3.53
CA GLU A 80 15.82 18.35 -3.52
C GLU A 80 16.95 17.33 -3.43
N PHE A 81 16.75 16.23 -2.70
CA PHE A 81 17.82 15.28 -2.37
C PHE A 81 17.62 13.96 -3.09
N LEU A 82 16.46 13.31 -2.90
CA LEU A 82 16.17 11.97 -3.43
C LEU A 82 16.38 11.85 -4.95
N PRO A 83 15.99 12.83 -5.80
CA PRO A 83 16.20 12.74 -7.25
C PRO A 83 17.66 12.60 -7.66
N LYS A 84 18.61 13.05 -6.83
CA LYS A 84 20.05 12.90 -7.13
C LYS A 84 20.47 11.44 -7.12
N ARG A 85 19.80 10.60 -6.33
CA ARG A 85 20.09 9.16 -6.21
C ARG A 85 19.21 8.30 -7.11
N VAL A 86 17.98 8.73 -7.38
CA VAL A 86 17.02 8.06 -8.26
C VAL A 86 16.55 9.00 -9.39
N PRO A 87 17.44 9.40 -10.32
CA PRO A 87 17.18 10.48 -11.28
C PRO A 87 16.09 10.17 -12.32
N GLN A 88 15.69 8.91 -12.46
CA GLN A 88 14.61 8.46 -13.34
C GLN A 88 13.28 8.22 -12.60
N ALA A 89 13.18 8.64 -11.34
CA ALA A 89 11.93 8.56 -10.60
C ALA A 89 11.06 9.79 -10.84
N ARG A 90 9.80 9.56 -11.25
CA ARG A 90 8.75 10.58 -11.10
C ARG A 90 8.30 10.57 -9.63
N ILE A 91 8.40 11.70 -8.96
CA ILE A 91 8.08 11.81 -7.53
C ILE A 91 6.83 12.68 -7.38
N CYS A 92 5.82 12.14 -6.74
CA CYS A 92 4.55 12.80 -6.47
C CYS A 92 4.28 12.90 -4.97
N LEU A 93 3.53 13.92 -4.58
CA LEU A 93 3.07 14.15 -3.22
C LEU A 93 1.54 14.12 -3.20
N PHE A 94 0.98 13.18 -2.46
CA PHE A 94 -0.45 13.10 -2.24
C PHE A 94 -0.85 13.89 -0.99
N GLY A 95 -1.70 14.88 -1.18
CA GLY A 95 -2.33 15.64 -0.11
C GLY A 95 -3.80 15.25 0.05
N TYR A 96 -4.22 14.99 1.29
CA TYR A 96 -5.61 14.68 1.61
C TYR A 96 -6.07 15.33 2.91
N ASN A 97 -7.39 15.46 3.05
CA ASN A 97 -7.98 15.92 4.30
C ASN A 97 -7.99 14.79 5.35
N SER A 98 -6.95 14.74 6.18
CA SER A 98 -6.84 13.70 7.22
C SER A 98 -7.87 13.82 8.34
N ASN A 99 -8.40 15.02 8.57
CA ASN A 99 -9.41 15.25 9.59
C ASN A 99 -10.73 14.61 9.20
N VAL A 100 -11.07 14.65 7.91
CA VAL A 100 -12.17 13.84 7.37
C VAL A 100 -11.79 12.37 7.44
N ALA A 101 -10.61 11.98 6.94
CA ALA A 101 -10.20 10.57 6.89
C ALA A 101 -10.36 9.83 8.22
N PHE A 102 -10.12 10.51 9.36
CA PHE A 102 -10.22 9.89 10.69
C PHE A 102 -11.36 10.39 11.58
N GLY A 103 -11.84 11.61 11.38
CA GLY A 103 -12.98 12.17 12.09
C GLY A 103 -14.33 11.63 11.61
N SER A 104 -14.41 11.11 10.38
CA SER A 104 -15.65 10.60 9.77
C SER A 104 -15.75 9.07 9.70
N SER A 105 -15.02 8.33 10.55
CA SER A 105 -14.97 6.85 10.64
C SER A 105 -14.16 6.14 9.53
N ALA A 106 -14.19 4.81 9.54
CA ALA A 106 -13.75 3.89 8.48
C ALA A 106 -14.02 4.38 7.04
N ALA A 107 -15.17 5.03 6.83
CA ALA A 107 -15.56 5.57 5.54
C ALA A 107 -14.58 6.63 5.03
N GLY A 108 -14.03 7.48 5.90
CA GLY A 108 -13.08 8.52 5.52
C GLY A 108 -11.76 7.94 5.01
N VAL A 109 -11.20 6.93 5.68
CA VAL A 109 -9.99 6.24 5.22
C VAL A 109 -10.21 5.56 3.88
N ARG A 110 -11.38 4.91 3.69
CA ARG A 110 -11.76 4.28 2.42
C ARG A 110 -11.85 5.32 1.29
N GLU A 111 -12.51 6.43 1.54
CA GLU A 111 -12.65 7.53 0.57
C GLU A 111 -11.28 8.09 0.16
N GLN A 112 -10.36 8.29 1.10
CA GLN A 112 -9.01 8.76 0.74
C GLN A 112 -8.21 7.72 -0.04
N GLY A 113 -8.42 6.43 0.23
CA GLY A 113 -7.88 5.34 -0.58
C GLY A 113 -8.40 5.37 -2.01
N GLU A 114 -9.70 5.62 -2.21
CA GLU A 114 -10.30 5.78 -3.54
C GLU A 114 -9.79 7.04 -4.25
N ASN A 115 -9.65 8.15 -3.52
CA ASN A 115 -9.14 9.40 -4.09
C ASN A 115 -7.74 9.26 -4.65
N ILE A 116 -6.81 8.60 -3.93
CA ILE A 116 -5.46 8.42 -4.45
C ILE A 116 -5.45 7.48 -5.67
N LEU A 117 -6.26 6.42 -5.69
CA LEU A 117 -6.36 5.52 -6.84
C LEU A 117 -6.86 6.25 -8.09
N ASN A 118 -7.88 7.10 -7.96
CA ASN A 118 -8.39 7.91 -9.06
C ASN A 118 -7.32 8.87 -9.64
N HIS A 119 -6.53 9.51 -8.76
CA HIS A 119 -5.43 10.37 -9.23
C HIS A 119 -4.31 9.55 -9.91
N LEU A 120 -4.02 8.35 -9.39
CA LEU A 120 -3.02 7.47 -9.99
C LEU A 120 -3.43 6.99 -11.37
N GLU A 121 -4.69 6.60 -11.58
CA GLU A 121 -5.21 6.26 -12.92
C GLU A 121 -5.00 7.41 -13.91
N GLN A 122 -5.24 8.64 -13.48
CA GLN A 122 -5.04 9.81 -14.34
C GLN A 122 -3.57 10.04 -14.70
N ILE A 123 -2.66 10.10 -13.72
CA ILE A 123 -1.25 10.42 -14.01
C ILE A 123 -0.50 9.25 -14.68
N ARG A 124 -1.05 8.04 -14.62
CA ARG A 124 -0.45 6.82 -15.17
C ARG A 124 -1.14 6.34 -16.46
N ALA A 125 -2.05 7.14 -17.03
CA ALA A 125 -2.77 6.78 -18.26
C ALA A 125 -1.83 6.32 -19.39
N ASP A 126 -0.70 7.02 -19.59
CA ASP A 126 0.28 6.70 -20.63
C ASP A 126 1.22 5.54 -20.26
N ASN A 127 1.41 5.27 -18.97
CA ASN A 127 2.36 4.29 -18.46
C ASN A 127 1.76 3.50 -17.26
N PRO A 128 0.69 2.72 -17.48
CA PRO A 128 -0.13 2.18 -16.39
C PRO A 128 0.59 1.13 -15.55
N TYR A 129 1.63 0.49 -16.08
CA TYR A 129 2.40 -0.57 -15.42
C TYR A 129 3.79 -0.14 -14.96
N ARG A 130 4.16 1.14 -15.10
CA ARG A 130 5.44 1.65 -14.59
C ARG A 130 5.58 1.29 -13.10
N PRO A 131 6.68 0.68 -12.65
CA PRO A 131 6.85 0.32 -11.24
C PRO A 131 6.45 1.45 -10.29
N LEU A 132 5.72 1.12 -9.23
CA LEU A 132 5.15 2.05 -8.27
C LEU A 132 5.64 1.74 -6.85
N MET A 133 6.10 2.79 -6.16
CA MET A 133 6.50 2.75 -4.76
C MET A 133 5.72 3.81 -3.97
N PHE A 134 5.28 3.47 -2.76
CA PHE A 134 4.71 4.44 -1.83
C PHE A 134 5.66 4.74 -0.68
N ILE A 135 5.79 6.03 -0.33
CA ILE A 135 6.49 6.49 0.87
C ILE A 135 5.46 7.11 1.81
N CYS A 136 5.23 6.44 2.93
CA CYS A 136 4.11 6.71 3.81
C CYS A 136 4.58 7.14 5.18
N HIS A 137 3.99 8.21 5.72
CA HIS A 137 4.18 8.59 7.11
C HIS A 137 2.92 8.31 7.93
N SER A 138 3.09 7.59 9.04
CA SER A 138 2.06 7.41 10.07
C SER A 138 0.73 6.95 9.45
N LEU A 139 -0.34 7.73 9.60
CA LEU A 139 -1.66 7.46 8.99
C LEU A 139 -1.62 7.20 7.48
N GLY A 140 -0.73 7.87 6.74
CA GLY A 140 -0.65 7.72 5.28
C GLY A 140 -0.47 6.26 4.85
N GLY A 141 0.23 5.45 5.65
CA GLY A 141 0.43 4.04 5.35
C GLY A 141 -0.84 3.21 5.47
N LEU A 142 -1.75 3.54 6.39
CA LEU A 142 -3.04 2.87 6.52
C LEU A 142 -3.96 3.17 5.34
N ILE A 143 -3.91 4.40 4.82
CA ILE A 143 -4.64 4.80 3.61
C ILE A 143 -4.14 3.99 2.41
N ILE A 144 -2.82 3.87 2.25
CA ILE A 144 -2.25 3.07 1.16
C ILE A 144 -2.58 1.59 1.28
N LYS A 145 -2.52 1.01 2.48
CA LYS A 145 -2.98 -0.38 2.68
C LYS A 145 -4.43 -0.56 2.22
N ARG A 146 -5.33 0.34 2.64
CA ARG A 146 -6.74 0.29 2.23
C ARG A 146 -6.91 0.48 0.72
N ALA A 147 -6.16 1.41 0.12
CA ALA A 147 -6.17 1.65 -1.31
C ALA A 147 -5.73 0.39 -2.08
N LEU A 148 -4.66 -0.27 -1.65
CA LEU A 148 -4.16 -1.48 -2.32
C LEU A 148 -5.13 -2.66 -2.19
N VAL A 149 -5.73 -2.86 -1.01
CA VAL A 149 -6.80 -3.86 -0.82
C VAL A 149 -7.94 -3.61 -1.80
N HIS A 150 -8.36 -2.36 -1.96
CA HIS A 150 -9.39 -1.99 -2.94
C HIS A 150 -8.90 -2.24 -4.38
N ALA A 151 -7.67 -1.85 -4.70
CA ALA A 151 -7.12 -1.97 -6.03
C ALA A 151 -6.94 -3.42 -6.50
N LYS A 152 -6.72 -4.36 -5.58
CA LYS A 152 -6.68 -5.79 -5.89
C LYS A 152 -8.08 -6.34 -6.19
N ALA A 153 -9.12 -5.81 -5.54
CA ALA A 153 -10.51 -6.28 -5.68
C ALA A 153 -11.26 -5.66 -6.87
N ASP A 154 -10.89 -4.44 -7.28
CA ASP A 154 -11.55 -3.72 -8.39
C ASP A 154 -10.67 -3.73 -9.64
N ALA A 155 -11.20 -4.29 -10.74
CA ALA A 155 -10.52 -4.39 -12.03
C ALA A 155 -10.05 -3.02 -12.57
N THR A 156 -10.73 -1.93 -12.21
CA THR A 156 -10.39 -0.56 -12.60
C THR A 156 -8.98 -0.18 -12.16
N TYR A 157 -8.59 -0.57 -10.95
CA TYR A 157 -7.32 -0.17 -10.33
C TYR A 157 -6.29 -1.31 -10.28
N ASN A 158 -6.59 -2.44 -10.93
CA ASN A 158 -5.74 -3.63 -10.85
C ASN A 158 -4.30 -3.36 -11.34
N LYS A 159 -4.14 -2.44 -12.31
CA LYS A 159 -2.83 -2.01 -12.82
C LYS A 159 -2.00 -1.30 -11.76
N ILE A 160 -2.63 -0.50 -10.89
CA ILE A 160 -1.97 0.15 -9.75
C ILE A 160 -1.49 -0.91 -8.76
N TRP A 161 -2.35 -1.86 -8.41
CA TRP A 161 -1.98 -2.99 -7.55
C TRP A 161 -0.79 -3.77 -8.14
N ARG A 162 -0.90 -4.25 -9.39
CA ARG A 162 0.12 -5.09 -10.04
C ARG A 162 1.46 -4.39 -10.24
N SER A 163 1.45 -3.07 -10.43
CA SER A 163 2.68 -2.29 -10.60
C SER A 163 3.29 -1.83 -9.27
N THR A 164 2.57 -1.94 -8.16
CA THR A 164 3.10 -1.60 -6.84
C THR A 164 4.03 -2.71 -6.37
N PHE A 165 5.31 -2.38 -6.15
CA PHE A 165 6.31 -3.36 -5.70
C PHE A 165 6.91 -3.01 -4.33
N GLY A 166 6.92 -1.72 -3.98
CA GLY A 166 7.67 -1.20 -2.84
C GLY A 166 6.82 -0.36 -1.90
N LEU A 167 6.90 -0.64 -0.61
CA LEU A 167 6.23 0.13 0.44
C LEU A 167 7.24 0.60 1.48
N VAL A 168 7.30 1.90 1.69
CA VAL A 168 8.20 2.55 2.64
C VAL A 168 7.37 3.21 3.72
N PHE A 169 7.55 2.78 4.96
CA PHE A 169 6.76 3.24 6.09
C PHE A 169 7.63 3.97 7.11
N PHE A 170 7.25 5.20 7.44
CA PHE A 170 7.79 5.98 8.54
C PHE A 170 6.77 5.98 9.68
N ALA A 171 7.11 5.36 10.81
CA ALA A 171 6.29 5.32 12.03
C ALA A 171 4.80 5.01 11.76
N THR A 172 4.51 4.13 10.79
CA THR A 172 3.15 3.71 10.46
C THR A 172 2.73 2.64 11.44
N PRO A 173 1.57 2.74 12.12
CA PRO A 173 1.07 1.65 12.96
C PRO A 173 0.63 0.47 12.07
N GLN A 174 1.50 -0.52 11.94
CA GLN A 174 1.33 -1.74 11.16
C GLN A 174 0.50 -2.80 11.90
N GLN A 175 0.65 -2.88 13.22
CA GLN A 175 -0.06 -3.78 14.12
C GLN A 175 -0.34 -3.10 15.47
N GLY A 176 -1.23 -3.67 16.28
CA GLY A 176 -1.43 -3.24 17.67
C GLY A 176 -0.12 -3.33 18.47
N GLY A 177 0.06 -2.40 19.41
CA GLY A 177 1.29 -2.29 20.21
C GLY A 177 1.33 -3.29 21.37
N ASN A 178 2.36 -3.21 22.21
CA ASN A 178 2.40 -3.98 23.45
C ASN A 178 1.29 -3.52 24.41
N HIS A 179 0.30 -4.39 24.67
CA HIS A 179 -0.83 -4.15 25.57
C HIS A 179 -1.73 -2.95 25.20
N THR A 180 -1.60 -2.39 24.00
CA THR A 180 -2.36 -1.22 23.54
C THR A 180 -3.03 -1.48 22.18
N GLY A 181 -4.33 -1.19 22.09
CA GLY A 181 -5.05 -1.28 20.81
C GLY A 181 -4.65 -0.19 19.84
N PHE A 182 -4.96 -0.36 18.54
CA PHE A 182 -4.73 0.66 17.50
C PHE A 182 -5.27 2.05 17.87
N GLY A 183 -6.40 2.10 18.59
CA GLY A 183 -7.00 3.34 19.06
C GLY A 183 -6.09 4.17 19.98
N ASP A 184 -5.28 3.51 20.82
CA ASP A 184 -4.35 4.20 21.72
C ASP A 184 -3.13 4.73 20.96
N VAL A 185 -2.62 3.97 19.99
CA VAL A 185 -1.51 4.41 19.13
C VAL A 185 -1.93 5.65 18.32
N LEU A 186 -3.11 5.61 17.72
CA LEU A 186 -3.69 6.75 17.01
C LEU A 186 -3.92 7.96 17.91
N ALA A 187 -4.42 7.74 19.13
CA ALA A 187 -4.58 8.79 20.13
C ALA A 187 -3.24 9.43 20.51
N SER A 188 -2.15 8.66 20.56
CA SER A 188 -0.80 9.18 20.77
C SER A 188 -0.31 9.98 19.57
N ILE A 189 -0.55 9.52 18.33
CA ILE A 189 -0.21 10.28 17.11
C ILE A 189 -0.98 11.62 17.09
N ALA A 190 -2.28 11.61 17.41
CA ALA A 190 -3.09 12.83 17.46
C ALA A 190 -2.56 13.85 18.48
N ARG A 191 -2.18 13.38 19.67
CA ARG A 191 -1.54 14.20 20.72
C ARG A 191 -0.15 14.69 20.33
N CYS A 192 0.57 13.90 19.53
CA CYS A 192 1.85 14.27 18.95
C CYS A 192 1.68 15.44 17.97
N VAL A 193 0.70 15.42 17.07
CA VAL A 193 0.57 16.49 16.07
C VAL A 193 -0.20 17.71 16.62
N SER A 194 -1.15 17.51 17.53
CA SER A 194 -1.85 18.58 18.25
C SER A 194 -1.76 18.35 19.76
N ARG A 195 -1.28 19.35 20.52
CA ARG A 195 -1.18 19.25 22.00
C ARG A 195 -2.54 19.09 22.70
N SER A 196 -3.60 19.56 22.05
CA SER A 196 -4.98 19.52 22.57
C SER A 196 -5.94 19.16 21.44
N PRO A 197 -5.95 17.89 21.00
CA PRO A 197 -6.88 17.42 19.99
C PRO A 197 -8.32 17.47 20.55
N ALA A 198 -9.30 17.74 19.69
CA ALA A 198 -10.69 17.77 20.10
C ALA A 198 -11.14 16.41 20.67
N ASN A 199 -11.94 16.41 21.75
CA ASN A 199 -12.40 15.18 22.39
C ASN A 199 -13.18 14.26 21.44
N THR A 200 -13.97 14.84 20.54
CA THR A 200 -14.72 14.10 19.50
C THR A 200 -13.79 13.37 18.54
N PHE A 201 -12.71 14.03 18.11
CA PHE A 201 -11.68 13.42 17.27
C PHE A 201 -10.96 12.28 18.00
N MET A 202 -10.64 12.46 19.28
CA MET A 202 -10.03 11.42 20.12
C MET A 202 -10.95 10.22 20.32
N ALA A 203 -12.26 10.44 20.50
CA ALA A 203 -13.24 9.37 20.60
C ALA A 203 -13.35 8.58 19.28
N ALA A 204 -13.35 9.28 18.14
CA ALA A 204 -13.37 8.63 16.82
C ALA A 204 -12.14 7.74 16.58
N LEU A 205 -10.94 8.22 16.95
CA LEU A 205 -9.70 7.42 16.85
C LEU A 205 -9.78 6.13 17.65
N LYS A 206 -10.31 6.18 18.88
CA LYS A 206 -10.48 5.00 19.73
C LYS A 206 -11.54 4.03 19.17
N GLY A 207 -12.64 4.56 18.66
CA GLY A 207 -13.72 3.78 18.04
C GLY A 207 -13.31 3.05 16.75
N ASN A 208 -12.34 3.58 16.01
CA ASN A 208 -11.87 3.01 14.74
C ASN A 208 -10.89 1.82 14.90
N SER A 209 -10.61 1.37 16.12
CA SER A 209 -9.64 0.29 16.38
C SER A 209 -9.98 -1.02 15.66
N THR A 210 -11.25 -1.42 15.64
CA THR A 210 -11.72 -2.63 14.93
C THR A 210 -11.51 -2.52 13.43
N PHE A 211 -11.84 -1.37 12.84
CA PHE A 211 -11.65 -1.10 11.42
C PHE A 211 -10.16 -1.13 11.01
N LEU A 212 -9.27 -0.58 11.83
CA LEU A 212 -7.84 -0.64 11.55
C LEU A 212 -7.27 -2.05 11.64
N SER A 213 -7.78 -2.86 12.57
CA SER A 213 -7.48 -4.30 12.58
C SER A 213 -7.93 -4.95 11.28
N THR A 214 -9.15 -4.65 10.80
CA THR A 214 -9.65 -5.17 9.51
C THR A 214 -8.76 -4.77 8.33
N ILE A 215 -8.38 -3.50 8.19
CA ILE A 215 -7.44 -3.09 7.12
C ILE A 215 -6.14 -3.90 7.19
N THR A 216 -5.62 -4.09 8.40
CA THR A 216 -4.37 -4.82 8.61
C THR A 216 -4.52 -6.30 8.26
N ASP A 217 -5.63 -6.91 8.64
CA ASP A 217 -5.92 -8.31 8.38
C ASP A 217 -6.18 -8.58 6.88
N ASP A 218 -6.94 -7.71 6.22
CA ASP A 218 -7.17 -7.77 4.77
C ASP A 218 -5.85 -7.62 4.00
N PHE A 219 -5.03 -6.64 4.41
CA PHE A 219 -3.74 -6.38 3.78
C PHE A 219 -2.71 -7.49 4.03
N ARG A 220 -2.85 -8.28 5.11
CA ARG A 220 -1.92 -9.37 5.46
C ARG A 220 -1.79 -10.39 4.32
N GLN A 221 -2.89 -10.66 3.62
CA GLN A 221 -2.94 -11.59 2.49
C GLN A 221 -2.19 -11.09 1.24
N MET A 222 -1.68 -9.86 1.27
CA MET A 222 -1.01 -9.18 0.16
C MET A 222 0.47 -8.91 0.46
N LEU A 223 0.93 -9.26 1.68
CA LEU A 223 2.30 -8.98 2.10
C LEU A 223 3.35 -9.72 1.27
N GLU A 224 2.96 -10.85 0.66
CA GLU A 224 3.82 -11.65 -0.22
C GLU A 224 4.10 -11.00 -1.57
N ASP A 225 3.47 -9.87 -1.89
CA ASP A 225 3.65 -9.18 -3.17
C ASP A 225 4.62 -7.97 -3.08
N PHE A 226 4.96 -7.52 -1.86
CA PHE A 226 5.74 -6.29 -1.65
C PHE A 226 7.11 -6.43 -0.98
N GLN A 227 8.06 -5.60 -1.43
CA GLN A 227 9.26 -5.26 -0.67
C GLN A 227 8.96 -4.10 0.28
N ILE A 228 9.34 -4.25 1.56
CA ILE A 228 8.93 -3.33 2.61
C ILE A 228 10.14 -2.74 3.34
N LEU A 229 10.15 -1.42 3.49
CA LEU A 229 11.01 -0.70 4.44
C LEU A 229 10.15 -0.19 5.59
N SER A 230 10.52 -0.52 6.82
CA SER A 230 9.86 -0.02 8.02
C SER A 230 10.85 0.78 8.85
N PHE A 231 10.74 2.10 8.77
CA PHE A 231 11.47 3.05 9.60
C PHE A 231 10.69 3.34 10.89
N TYR A 232 11.33 3.13 12.04
CA TYR A 232 10.72 3.35 13.35
C TYR A 232 11.53 4.33 14.19
N GLU A 233 10.82 5.13 14.99
CA GLU A 233 11.39 6.14 15.86
C GLU A 233 12.09 5.51 17.07
N THR A 234 13.18 6.13 17.52
CA THR A 234 13.92 5.69 18.71
C THR A 234 14.03 6.77 19.78
N ARG A 235 13.65 8.03 19.49
CA ARG A 235 13.62 9.11 20.49
C ARG A 235 12.20 9.39 20.98
N PRO A 236 12.00 9.54 22.30
CA PRO A 236 10.70 9.89 22.84
C PRO A 236 10.33 11.34 22.50
N LEU A 237 9.04 11.59 22.27
CA LEU A 237 8.50 12.92 22.09
C LEU A 237 8.04 13.52 23.44
N GLY A 238 8.98 14.09 24.18
CA GLY A 238 8.71 14.67 25.51
C GLY A 238 8.02 13.67 26.44
N SER A 239 6.94 14.09 27.11
CA SER A 239 6.19 13.23 28.04
C SER A 239 5.29 12.19 27.35
N LEU A 240 5.12 12.24 26.02
CA LEU A 240 4.36 11.22 25.29
C LEU A 240 5.16 9.93 25.11
N GLY A 241 6.48 9.97 25.32
CA GLY A 241 7.35 8.83 25.06
C GLY A 241 7.45 8.52 23.56
N ILE A 242 7.68 7.25 23.24
CA ILE A 242 7.59 6.74 21.88
C ILE A 242 6.11 6.71 21.47
N VAL A 243 5.76 7.43 20.41
CA VAL A 243 4.40 7.62 19.88
C VAL A 243 3.92 6.36 19.16
N VAL A 244 4.78 5.77 18.34
CA VAL A 244 4.53 4.48 17.68
C VAL A 244 5.67 3.56 18.03
N ASP A 245 5.41 2.62 18.93
CA ASP A 245 6.44 1.69 19.40
C ASP A 245 6.93 0.77 18.28
N ARG A 246 8.14 0.22 18.46
CA ARG A 246 8.78 -0.65 17.47
C ARG A 246 7.87 -1.80 17.03
N LYS A 247 7.13 -2.44 17.94
CA LYS A 247 6.29 -3.58 17.55
C LYS A 247 5.13 -3.09 16.69
N SER A 248 4.48 -1.99 17.07
CA SER A 248 3.45 -1.36 16.26
C SER A 248 3.97 -0.91 14.89
N ALA A 249 5.21 -0.42 14.78
CA ALA A 249 5.76 0.10 13.53
C ALA A 249 6.17 -0.99 12.51
N LEU A 250 6.16 -2.27 12.90
CA LEU A 250 6.68 -3.38 12.10
C LEU A 250 5.59 -4.38 11.72
N LEU A 251 5.74 -5.03 10.57
CA LEU A 251 4.87 -6.10 10.10
C LEU A 251 5.31 -7.49 10.59
N GLY A 252 6.56 -7.62 11.03
CA GLY A 252 7.10 -8.87 11.56
C GLY A 252 7.45 -9.89 10.47
N LEU A 253 7.75 -9.41 9.26
CA LEU A 253 8.14 -10.26 8.14
C LEU A 253 9.64 -10.61 8.20
N PRO A 254 10.10 -11.65 7.48
CA PRO A 254 11.52 -11.95 7.33
C PRO A 254 12.30 -10.77 6.75
N GLY A 255 13.59 -10.66 7.10
CA GLY A 255 14.46 -9.56 6.64
C GLY A 255 14.66 -9.47 5.13
N THR A 256 14.34 -10.54 4.40
CA THR A 256 14.31 -10.57 2.92
C THR A 256 13.08 -9.85 2.33
N ARG A 257 12.11 -9.48 3.17
CA ARG A 257 10.82 -8.88 2.80
C ARG A 257 10.54 -7.57 3.52
N GLU A 258 10.90 -7.48 4.79
CA GLU A 258 10.79 -6.26 5.59
C GLU A 258 12.16 -5.90 6.17
N ARG A 259 12.72 -4.79 5.69
CA ARG A 259 13.90 -4.21 6.32
C ARG A 259 13.46 -3.25 7.43
N GLN A 260 13.86 -3.59 8.65
CA GLN A 260 13.49 -2.87 9.87
C GLN A 260 14.62 -1.93 10.27
N ILE A 261 14.39 -0.61 10.19
CA ILE A 261 15.47 0.38 10.32
C ILE A 261 15.12 1.38 11.43
N PRO A 262 15.91 1.45 12.53
CA PRO A 262 15.74 2.49 13.53
C PRO A 262 16.20 3.83 12.98
N ILE A 263 15.43 4.89 13.23
CA ILE A 263 15.82 6.27 12.95
C ILE A 263 15.92 7.03 14.27
N ASP A 264 17.07 7.68 14.46
CA ASP A 264 17.37 8.51 15.64
C ASP A 264 16.59 9.84 15.59
N ALA A 265 15.28 9.74 15.75
CA ALA A 265 14.31 10.82 15.71
C ALA A 265 13.07 10.47 16.52
N ASP A 266 12.29 11.49 16.85
CA ASP A 266 10.93 11.32 17.34
C ASP A 266 9.93 11.24 16.18
N HIS A 267 8.65 11.00 16.48
CA HIS A 267 7.59 10.89 15.50
C HIS A 267 7.46 12.09 14.55
N ARG A 268 7.78 13.30 15.02
CA ARG A 268 7.65 14.52 14.20
C ARG A 268 8.83 14.69 13.26
N GLY A 269 10.01 14.23 13.67
CA GLY A 269 11.26 14.39 12.95
C GLY A 269 11.68 13.20 12.10
N ILE A 270 11.01 12.04 12.21
CA ILE A 270 11.45 10.78 11.58
C ILE A 270 11.55 10.84 10.05
N CYS A 271 10.74 11.69 9.40
CA CYS A 271 10.72 11.87 7.95
C CYS A 271 11.21 13.26 7.48
N LYS A 272 11.95 13.98 8.35
CA LYS A 272 12.39 15.36 8.12
C LYS A 272 13.91 15.47 8.19
N PHE A 273 14.50 15.95 7.11
CA PHE A 273 15.95 16.04 6.94
C PHE A 273 16.33 17.42 6.41
N ALA A 274 17.24 18.11 7.10
CA ALA A 274 17.68 19.45 6.72
C ALA A 274 18.83 19.43 5.70
N SER A 275 19.47 18.28 5.49
CA SER A 275 20.64 18.15 4.62
C SER A 275 20.74 16.75 4.01
N SER A 276 21.27 16.67 2.79
CA SER A 276 21.67 15.39 2.16
C SER A 276 22.78 14.67 2.93
N GLU A 277 23.52 15.40 3.79
CA GLU A 277 24.58 14.84 4.61
C GLU A 277 24.09 14.34 5.97
N ASP A 278 22.80 14.52 6.29
CA ASP A 278 22.20 13.97 7.52
C ASP A 278 22.34 12.44 7.51
N PRO A 279 23.02 11.83 8.51
CA PRO A 279 23.18 10.38 8.56
C PRO A 279 21.87 9.61 8.53
N ARG A 280 20.79 10.19 9.08
CA ARG A 280 19.44 9.60 9.06
C ARG A 280 18.87 9.63 7.65
N TYR A 281 19.10 10.71 6.90
CA TYR A 281 18.70 10.81 5.50
C TYR A 281 19.46 9.82 4.64
N ARG A 282 20.79 9.71 4.79
CA ARG A 282 21.58 8.74 4.00
C ARG A 282 21.10 7.30 4.18
N LEU A 283 20.74 6.91 5.42
CA LEU A 283 20.10 5.62 5.67
C LEU A 283 18.79 5.45 4.91
N VAL A 284 17.94 6.49 4.87
CA VAL A 284 16.69 6.46 4.12
C VAL A 284 16.95 6.38 2.61
N GLU A 285 17.80 7.26 2.08
CA GLU A 285 18.14 7.36 0.67
C GLU A 285 18.74 6.06 0.15
N ASP A 286 19.73 5.49 0.83
CA ASP A 286 20.40 4.27 0.40
C ASP A 286 19.42 3.09 0.28
N ASN A 287 18.50 2.96 1.24
CA ASN A 287 17.52 1.87 1.25
C ASN A 287 16.45 2.05 0.18
N ILE A 288 15.95 3.28 -0.01
CA ILE A 288 15.01 3.59 -1.10
C ILE A 288 15.70 3.33 -2.44
N ALA A 289 16.91 3.85 -2.64
CA ALA A 289 17.66 3.68 -3.88
C ALA A 289 17.94 2.21 -4.19
N GLN A 290 18.35 1.39 -3.21
CA GLN A 290 18.50 -0.05 -3.38
C GLN A 290 17.20 -0.72 -3.84
N MET A 291 16.08 -0.35 -3.23
CA MET A 291 14.77 -0.89 -3.61
C MET A 291 14.38 -0.48 -5.03
N VAL A 292 14.62 0.77 -5.43
CA VAL A 292 14.39 1.26 -6.80
C VAL A 292 15.29 0.54 -7.80
N MET A 293 16.58 0.37 -7.50
CA MET A 293 17.54 -0.32 -8.38
C MET A 293 17.12 -1.76 -8.63
N ASN A 294 16.61 -2.46 -7.62
CA ASN A 294 16.18 -3.85 -7.74
C ASN A 294 15.06 -4.05 -8.76
N VAL A 295 14.18 -3.07 -8.99
CA VAL A 295 13.07 -3.19 -9.96
C VAL A 295 13.37 -2.54 -11.31
N THR A 296 14.22 -1.51 -11.33
CA THR A 296 14.52 -0.74 -12.55
C THR A 296 15.72 -1.28 -13.32
N SER A 297 16.52 -2.18 -12.72
CA SER A 297 17.66 -2.78 -13.40
C SER A 297 17.22 -3.63 -14.61
N PRO A 298 18.01 -3.68 -15.69
CA PRO A 298 17.72 -4.55 -16.84
C PRO A 298 17.62 -6.04 -16.46
N ALA A 299 18.32 -6.46 -15.39
CA ALA A 299 18.25 -7.83 -14.87
C ALA A 299 16.88 -8.16 -14.22
N SER A 300 16.16 -7.18 -13.69
CA SER A 300 14.78 -7.37 -13.20
C SER A 300 13.75 -7.39 -14.31
N HIS A 301 14.04 -6.79 -15.47
CA HIS A 301 13.22 -6.91 -16.68
C HIS A 301 13.28 -8.31 -17.30
N GLN A 302 14.28 -9.14 -16.94
CA GLN A 302 14.27 -10.58 -17.25
C GLN A 302 13.37 -11.39 -16.33
N ARG A 303 12.86 -10.81 -15.22
CA ARG A 303 11.86 -11.46 -14.34
C ARG A 303 10.43 -10.97 -14.56
N GLY A 304 10.24 -9.87 -15.28
CA GLY A 304 8.93 -9.28 -15.57
C GLY A 304 8.42 -9.48 -17.00
N ASN A 305 9.25 -10.04 -17.89
CA ASN A 305 8.85 -10.41 -19.24
C ASN A 305 8.50 -11.92 -19.37
N ASP A 306 8.57 -12.68 -18.27
CA ASP A 306 8.31 -14.12 -18.28
C ASP A 306 6.91 -14.50 -17.73
N GLU A 307 6.06 -13.55 -17.31
CA GLU A 307 4.68 -13.85 -16.89
C GLU A 307 3.66 -12.75 -17.25
N GLU A 308 3.31 -12.65 -18.54
CA GLU A 308 1.91 -12.63 -19.01
C GLU A 308 1.83 -12.88 -20.54
N GLU A 309 2.65 -13.82 -21.02
CA GLU A 309 2.18 -14.77 -22.04
C GLU A 309 2.12 -16.12 -21.30
N LEU A 310 1.01 -16.37 -20.59
CA LEU A 310 0.68 -17.72 -20.12
C LEU A 310 0.48 -18.57 -21.38
N SER A 311 1.56 -19.12 -21.91
CA SER A 311 1.48 -20.26 -22.80
C SER A 311 0.89 -21.40 -21.98
N ASP A 312 -0.32 -21.83 -22.34
CA ASP A 312 -1.09 -22.97 -21.83
C ASP A 312 -0.38 -24.35 -22.01
N ASP A 313 0.96 -24.40 -21.97
CA ASP A 313 1.72 -25.54 -22.49
C ASP A 313 2.98 -25.95 -21.72
N ALA A 314 3.16 -25.50 -20.47
CA ALA A 314 4.16 -26.13 -19.60
C ALA A 314 3.66 -27.52 -19.15
N GLY A 315 3.74 -28.50 -20.05
CA GLY A 315 3.37 -29.89 -19.80
C GLY A 315 4.37 -30.62 -18.91
N ASN A 316 3.86 -31.32 -17.91
CA ASN A 316 4.67 -32.17 -17.04
C ASN A 316 5.00 -33.48 -17.77
N THR A 317 6.24 -33.64 -18.24
CA THR A 317 6.68 -34.86 -18.95
C THR A 317 7.61 -35.71 -18.09
N SER A 318 7.29 -37.00 -17.91
CA SER A 318 8.11 -37.97 -17.16
C SER A 318 8.65 -39.05 -18.08
N HIS A 319 9.95 -39.34 -17.97
CA HIS A 319 10.57 -40.51 -18.59
C HIS A 319 10.88 -41.55 -17.51
N ILE A 320 10.29 -42.72 -17.65
CA ILE A 320 10.32 -43.80 -16.66
C ILE A 320 11.07 -44.96 -17.29
N THR A 321 12.17 -45.39 -16.70
CA THR A 321 12.96 -46.52 -17.21
C THR A 321 13.25 -47.51 -16.08
N GLY A 322 13.15 -48.81 -16.38
CA GLY A 322 13.41 -49.88 -15.42
C GLY A 322 12.13 -50.57 -14.93
N GLU A 323 12.22 -51.27 -13.81
CA GLU A 323 11.14 -52.13 -13.32
C GLU A 323 10.49 -51.60 -12.04
N ASP A 324 9.18 -51.83 -11.89
CA ASP A 324 8.38 -51.56 -10.69
C ASP A 324 8.39 -50.10 -10.15
N ASN A 325 8.58 -49.10 -11.02
CA ASN A 325 8.53 -47.69 -10.62
C ASN A 325 7.09 -47.22 -10.36
N ALA A 326 6.91 -46.22 -9.47
CA ALA A 326 5.62 -45.57 -9.23
C ALA A 326 5.74 -44.05 -9.34
N ILE A 327 5.00 -43.44 -10.27
CA ILE A 327 5.09 -42.00 -10.58
C ILE A 327 3.72 -41.35 -10.59
N ASN A 328 3.63 -40.18 -9.96
CA ASN A 328 2.42 -39.37 -9.90
C ASN A 328 2.69 -38.01 -10.55
N GLN A 329 1.86 -37.64 -11.53
CA GLN A 329 1.92 -36.35 -12.22
C GLN A 329 0.61 -35.58 -11.99
N ALA A 330 0.73 -34.32 -11.59
CA ALA A 330 -0.40 -33.41 -11.49
C ALA A 330 -0.05 -32.09 -12.19
N GLY A 331 -0.97 -31.58 -13.01
CA GLY A 331 -0.73 -30.41 -13.85
C GLY A 331 -1.83 -30.22 -14.89
N HIS A 332 -1.82 -29.10 -15.62
CA HIS A 332 -2.84 -28.84 -16.65
C HIS A 332 -2.68 -29.79 -17.85
N THR A 333 -1.44 -30.07 -18.27
CA THR A 333 -1.09 -31.09 -19.26
C THR A 333 0.00 -32.01 -18.67
N ASN A 334 -0.15 -33.33 -18.81
CA ASN A 334 0.79 -34.34 -18.31
C ASN A 334 1.12 -35.35 -19.43
N GLU A 335 2.39 -35.72 -19.59
CA GLU A 335 2.85 -36.75 -20.50
C GLU A 335 3.81 -37.73 -19.78
N SER A 336 3.69 -39.03 -20.06
CA SER A 336 4.62 -40.04 -19.54
C SER A 336 5.10 -40.96 -20.65
N ILE A 337 6.38 -41.33 -20.60
CA ILE A 337 7.00 -42.34 -21.46
C ILE A 337 7.65 -43.38 -20.55
N THR A 338 7.11 -44.59 -20.56
CA THR A 338 7.50 -45.69 -19.67
C THR A 338 8.13 -46.81 -20.45
N ASN A 339 9.38 -47.15 -20.14
CA ASN A 339 10.14 -48.23 -20.76
C ASN A 339 10.62 -49.23 -19.68
N GLY A 340 10.03 -50.42 -19.65
CA GLY A 340 10.35 -51.49 -18.69
C GLY A 340 9.09 -52.17 -18.15
N ASN A 341 9.20 -53.00 -17.11
CA ASN A 341 8.10 -53.86 -16.65
C ASN A 341 7.55 -53.45 -15.28
N GLY A 342 6.26 -53.66 -15.01
CA GLY A 342 5.69 -53.52 -13.66
C GLY A 342 5.48 -52.08 -13.15
N ASN A 343 5.71 -51.07 -13.99
CA ASN A 343 5.64 -49.66 -13.59
C ASN A 343 4.19 -49.16 -13.43
N ARG A 344 3.98 -48.18 -12.56
CA ARG A 344 2.70 -47.51 -12.30
C ARG A 344 2.81 -46.01 -12.51
N THR A 345 1.89 -45.44 -13.29
CA THR A 345 1.84 -43.99 -13.53
C THR A 345 0.43 -43.46 -13.29
N ASP A 346 0.27 -42.51 -12.37
CA ASP A 346 -1.00 -41.83 -12.14
C ASP A 346 -0.91 -40.37 -12.59
N GLN A 347 -1.78 -39.94 -13.50
CA GLN A 347 -1.82 -38.60 -14.08
C GLN A 347 -3.13 -37.90 -13.77
N PHE A 348 -3.06 -36.67 -13.25
CA PHE A 348 -4.22 -35.87 -12.84
C PHE A 348 -4.15 -34.49 -13.50
N GLY A 349 -5.06 -34.20 -14.43
CA GLY A 349 -4.94 -33.01 -15.27
C GLY A 349 -5.88 -32.97 -16.46
N HIS A 350 -6.02 -31.81 -17.10
CA HIS A 350 -6.94 -31.61 -18.21
C HIS A 350 -6.53 -32.37 -19.49
N ARG A 351 -5.23 -32.47 -19.78
CA ARG A 351 -4.71 -33.22 -20.94
C ARG A 351 -3.62 -34.20 -20.49
N ASN A 352 -3.96 -35.48 -20.36
CA ASN A 352 -3.03 -36.53 -19.97
C ASN A 352 -2.66 -37.39 -21.19
N LYS A 353 -1.38 -37.72 -21.35
CA LYS A 353 -0.85 -38.62 -22.38
C LYS A 353 0.12 -39.62 -21.75
N CYS A 354 0.10 -40.86 -22.22
CA CYS A 354 1.04 -41.87 -21.79
C CYS A 354 1.48 -42.75 -22.96
N GLN A 355 2.77 -43.09 -22.98
CA GLN A 355 3.36 -44.09 -23.85
C GLN A 355 4.03 -45.15 -22.98
N VAL A 356 3.77 -46.42 -23.28
CA VAL A 356 4.24 -47.55 -22.46
C VAL A 356 4.85 -48.61 -23.36
N ASP A 357 6.08 -49.00 -23.05
CA ASP A 357 6.82 -50.11 -23.64
C ASP A 357 7.28 -51.07 -22.54
N GLY A 358 7.07 -52.38 -22.74
CA GLY A 358 7.24 -53.43 -21.73
C GLY A 358 5.91 -53.98 -21.16
N MET A 359 6.00 -54.98 -20.29
CA MET A 359 4.85 -55.77 -19.80
C MET A 359 4.43 -55.37 -18.38
N SER A 360 3.16 -55.63 -18.03
CA SER A 360 2.62 -55.46 -16.67
C SER A 360 2.67 -54.04 -16.10
N ASN A 361 2.75 -53.01 -16.95
CA ASN A 361 2.66 -51.61 -16.55
C ASN A 361 1.19 -51.19 -16.38
N THR A 362 0.92 -50.30 -15.42
CA THR A 362 -0.41 -49.73 -15.15
C THR A 362 -0.37 -48.21 -15.27
N THR A 363 -1.32 -47.62 -16.00
CA THR A 363 -1.47 -46.14 -16.06
C THR A 363 -2.89 -45.72 -15.72
N THR A 364 -3.04 -44.78 -14.79
CA THR A 364 -4.32 -44.17 -14.40
C THR A 364 -4.34 -42.71 -14.83
N GLN A 365 -5.37 -42.27 -15.55
CA GLN A 365 -5.52 -40.87 -15.95
C GLN A 365 -6.86 -40.31 -15.46
N VAL A 366 -6.84 -39.15 -14.79
CA VAL A 366 -8.03 -38.47 -14.27
C VAL A 366 -8.05 -37.02 -14.77
N SER A 367 -9.15 -36.61 -15.40
CA SER A 367 -9.38 -35.22 -15.82
C SER A 367 -10.17 -34.47 -14.75
N LEU A 368 -9.76 -33.23 -14.43
CA LEU A 368 -10.33 -32.41 -13.37
C LEU A 368 -10.76 -31.07 -13.94
N GLU A 369 -12.03 -30.67 -13.77
CA GLU A 369 -12.46 -29.29 -13.99
C GLU A 369 -12.12 -28.44 -12.75
N ALA A 370 -11.68 -27.19 -12.99
CA ALA A 370 -10.96 -26.18 -12.17
C ALA A 370 -11.11 -26.11 -10.64
N THR A 371 -12.04 -26.81 -9.98
CA THR A 371 -12.26 -26.75 -8.53
C THR A 371 -11.59 -27.91 -7.77
N GLY A 372 -11.10 -28.95 -8.46
CA GLY A 372 -10.62 -30.20 -7.84
C GLY A 372 -9.15 -30.22 -7.38
N VAL A 373 -8.28 -29.38 -7.97
CA VAL A 373 -6.81 -29.51 -7.81
C VAL A 373 -6.34 -29.15 -6.40
N LEU A 374 -6.91 -28.11 -5.77
CA LEU A 374 -6.58 -27.68 -4.41
C LEU A 374 -7.06 -28.66 -3.34
N LEU A 375 -8.27 -29.20 -3.49
CA LEU A 375 -8.85 -30.16 -2.55
C LEU A 375 -8.15 -31.52 -2.59
N LEU A 376 -7.66 -31.94 -3.76
CA LEU A 376 -6.96 -33.21 -3.92
C LEU A 376 -5.49 -33.14 -3.49
N GLY A 377 -4.82 -31.98 -3.69
CA GLY A 377 -3.49 -31.73 -3.12
C GLY A 377 -3.49 -31.86 -1.59
N LEU A 378 -4.53 -31.33 -0.94
CA LEU A 378 -4.73 -31.49 0.50
C LEU A 378 -4.93 -32.97 0.89
N LYS A 379 -5.71 -33.72 0.10
CA LYS A 379 -5.98 -35.14 0.35
C LYS A 379 -4.72 -36.02 0.18
N LEU A 380 -3.90 -35.77 -0.83
CA LEU A 380 -2.64 -36.49 -1.04
C LEU A 380 -1.60 -36.21 0.04
N ILE A 381 -1.56 -34.97 0.57
CA ILE A 381 -0.75 -34.62 1.74
C ILE A 381 -1.23 -35.40 2.97
N LEU A 382 -2.55 -35.47 3.19
CA LEU A 382 -3.15 -36.20 4.30
C LEU A 382 -2.93 -37.72 4.19
N ASP A 383 -3.02 -38.29 2.99
CA ASP A 383 -2.82 -39.72 2.75
C ASP A 383 -1.33 -40.12 2.90
N ARG A 384 -0.39 -39.27 2.44
CA ARG A 384 1.05 -39.44 2.72
C ARG A 384 1.37 -39.31 4.21
N TRP A 385 0.67 -38.44 4.92
CA TRP A 385 0.86 -38.25 6.35
C TRP A 385 0.32 -39.47 7.14
N ALA A 386 -0.86 -39.99 6.79
CA ALA A 386 -1.44 -41.20 7.37
C ALA A 386 -0.58 -42.45 7.13
N ALA A 387 0.06 -42.56 5.96
CA ALA A 387 0.98 -43.65 5.64
C ALA A 387 2.33 -43.57 6.39
N SER A 388 2.67 -42.41 6.98
CA SER A 388 3.96 -42.21 7.66
C SER A 388 4.01 -42.72 9.11
N GLY A 389 2.89 -43.24 9.65
CA GLY A 389 2.85 -43.92 10.95
C GLY A 389 3.27 -43.08 12.15
N LYS A 390 3.28 -41.75 12.04
CA LYS A 390 3.61 -40.85 13.15
C LYS A 390 2.36 -40.56 13.98
N ASP A 391 2.19 -41.33 15.05
CA ASP A 391 1.23 -41.01 16.10
C ASP A 391 1.54 -39.65 16.74
N ILE A 392 0.48 -38.89 17.00
CA ILE A 392 0.52 -37.64 17.76
C ILE A 392 0.60 -38.00 19.24
N THR A 393 1.64 -37.54 19.92
CA THR A 393 1.60 -37.22 21.36
C THR A 393 1.82 -35.74 21.56
#